data_AF-A0A2P4ST16-F1
#
_entry.id   AF-A0A2P4ST16-F1
#
_cell.length_a   1.000
_cell.length_b   1.000
_cell.length_c   1.000
_cell.angle_alpha   90.00
_cell.angle_beta   90.00
_cell.angle_gamma   90.00
#
_symmetry.space_group_name_H-M   'P 1'
#
loop_
_entity.id
_entity.type
_entity.pdbx_description
1 polymer ?
#
loop_
_entity_poly.entity_id
_entity_poly.type
_entity_poly.pdbx_seq_one_letter_code
_entity_poly.pdbx_strand_id
1 'polypeptide(L)'
;KEKALANLKPKHPDEQEIPFRLRELMQSREAMKRPKARARRVAEKPQRPQGTEAQEDIPVPRFRRRRGESERSYVCRLEREVQHILVLSKNQLFRFQNKRLDKVRKKKEEKKEALLEKSLFQDPVAFGEVVTEPPTITSRPRSGGPAEKAGRKRLLLTPRLGQSRAAPTVPVSLARQRIVQEERARVIQAYRDIQRRKQQQRDAARRSTQPSSRVPG
;
A
#
# COMPACT_ATOMS: atom_id res chain seq x y z
N LYS A 1 -46.23 3.53 -22.30
CA LYS A 1 -45.16 2.60 -22.76
C LYS A 1 -44.15 3.43 -23.55
N GLU A 2 -43.15 3.95 -22.87
CA GLU A 2 -42.12 4.80 -23.47
C GLU A 2 -41.03 3.89 -24.06
N LYS A 3 -40.83 3.94 -25.37
CA LYS A 3 -39.81 3.13 -26.05
C LYS A 3 -38.47 3.84 -25.86
N ALA A 4 -37.56 3.26 -25.08
CA ALA A 4 -36.20 3.77 -24.94
C ALA A 4 -35.52 3.78 -26.31
N LEU A 5 -35.21 4.98 -26.81
CA LEU A 5 -34.54 5.23 -28.07
C LEU A 5 -33.03 4.95 -27.94
N ALA A 6 -32.66 3.78 -27.43
CA ALA A 6 -31.29 3.41 -27.11
C ALA A 6 -30.60 2.80 -28.34
N ASN A 7 -30.50 3.54 -29.45
CA ASN A 7 -29.69 3.19 -30.64
C ASN A 7 -29.63 4.39 -31.63
N LEU A 8 -29.39 5.60 -31.14
CA LEU A 8 -29.11 6.74 -32.02
C LEU A 8 -27.65 6.67 -32.49
N LYS A 9 -27.40 6.88 -33.79
CA LYS A 9 -26.04 7.10 -34.29
C LYS A 9 -25.43 8.32 -33.57
N PRO A 10 -24.16 8.25 -33.14
CA PRO A 10 -23.48 9.41 -32.54
C PRO A 10 -23.63 10.63 -33.46
N LYS A 11 -24.07 11.76 -32.90
CA LYS A 11 -24.30 13.00 -33.68
C LYS A 11 -23.01 13.56 -34.26
N HIS A 12 -21.89 13.30 -33.61
CA HIS A 12 -20.56 13.72 -34.03
C HIS A 12 -19.61 12.52 -34.09
N PRO A 13 -18.94 12.25 -35.22
CA PRO A 13 -18.01 11.12 -35.35
C PRO A 13 -16.77 11.24 -34.43
N ASP A 14 -16.47 12.45 -33.94
CA ASP A 14 -15.27 12.75 -33.14
C ASP A 14 -15.51 12.76 -31.62
N GLU A 15 -16.77 12.64 -31.19
CA GLU A 15 -17.15 12.63 -29.76
C GLU A 15 -17.19 11.23 -29.14
N GLN A 16 -16.84 10.19 -29.90
CA GLN A 16 -16.78 8.85 -29.35
C GLN A 16 -15.63 8.75 -28.36
N GLU A 17 -15.97 8.69 -27.06
CA GLU A 17 -14.97 8.59 -26.01
C GLU A 17 -14.03 7.41 -26.23
N ILE A 18 -12.73 7.71 -26.30
CA ILE A 18 -11.69 6.70 -26.42
C ILE A 18 -11.77 5.77 -25.19
N PRO A 19 -11.85 4.44 -25.39
CA PRO A 19 -11.89 3.48 -24.30
C PRO A 19 -10.77 3.71 -23.29
N PHE A 20 -11.07 3.58 -22.00
CA PHE A 20 -10.17 3.91 -20.88
C PHE A 20 -8.76 3.35 -21.06
N ARG A 21 -8.65 2.08 -21.45
CA ARG A 21 -7.36 1.39 -21.65
C ARG A 21 -6.50 2.02 -22.75
N LEU A 22 -7.14 2.50 -23.81
CA LEU A 22 -6.47 3.15 -24.94
C LEU A 22 -6.10 4.61 -24.58
N ARG A 23 -6.96 5.30 -23.83
CA ARG A 23 -6.68 6.64 -23.28
C ARG A 23 -5.42 6.63 -22.40
N GLU A 24 -5.32 5.66 -21.49
CA GLU A 24 -4.17 5.45 -20.60
C GLU A 24 -2.89 5.13 -21.40
N LEU A 25 -2.99 4.27 -22.42
CA LEU A 25 -1.86 3.91 -23.28
C LEU A 25 -1.34 5.11 -24.09
N MET A 26 -2.25 5.92 -24.65
CA MET A 26 -1.89 7.14 -25.39
C MET A 26 -1.20 8.16 -24.48
N GLN A 27 -1.72 8.40 -23.28
CA GLN A 27 -1.10 9.31 -22.30
C GLN A 27 0.28 8.81 -21.85
N SER A 28 0.45 7.52 -21.61
CA SER A 28 1.75 6.91 -21.28
C SER A 28 2.78 7.10 -22.39
N ARG A 29 2.35 6.86 -23.64
CA ARG A 29 3.19 7.06 -24.82
C ARG A 29 3.58 8.54 -25.01
N GLU A 30 2.66 9.46 -24.77
CA GLU A 30 2.94 10.91 -24.85
C GLU A 30 3.89 11.38 -23.75
N ALA A 31 3.75 10.86 -22.53
CA ALA A 31 4.66 11.12 -21.42
C ALA A 31 6.10 10.63 -21.70
N MET A 32 6.26 9.56 -22.49
CA MET A 32 7.57 9.11 -22.97
C MET A 32 8.10 9.94 -24.14
N LYS A 33 7.20 10.48 -24.98
CA LYS A 33 7.56 11.31 -26.14
C LYS A 33 8.04 12.71 -25.74
N ARG A 34 7.56 13.24 -24.61
CA ARG A 34 8.08 14.46 -23.99
C ARG A 34 9.11 14.06 -22.93
N PRO A 35 10.42 14.00 -23.24
CA PRO A 35 11.41 13.76 -22.21
C PRO A 35 11.29 14.88 -21.19
N LYS A 36 10.89 14.56 -19.95
CA LYS A 36 10.91 15.52 -18.84
C LYS A 36 12.31 16.12 -18.83
N ALA A 37 12.41 17.45 -18.94
CA ALA A 37 13.68 18.14 -18.89
C ALA A 37 14.44 17.61 -17.67
N ARG A 38 15.53 16.88 -17.92
CA ARG A 38 16.43 16.46 -16.86
C ARG A 38 16.85 17.77 -16.20
N ALA A 39 16.40 18.00 -14.96
CA ALA A 39 17.06 18.96 -14.11
C ALA A 39 18.53 18.58 -14.16
N ARG A 40 19.34 19.39 -14.84
CA ARG A 40 20.76 19.16 -14.99
C ARG A 40 21.30 19.10 -13.58
N ARG A 41 21.63 17.90 -13.10
CA ARG A 41 22.62 17.78 -12.04
C ARG A 41 23.92 18.21 -12.68
N VAL A 42 24.17 19.52 -12.65
CA VAL A 42 25.52 20.03 -12.85
C VAL A 42 26.31 19.43 -11.69
N ALA A 43 27.27 18.57 -12.02
CA ALA A 43 28.27 18.11 -11.08
C ALA A 43 29.20 19.30 -10.80
N GLU A 44 28.76 20.23 -9.95
CA GLU A 44 29.70 21.15 -9.30
C GLU A 44 30.47 20.36 -8.25
N LYS A 45 31.80 20.43 -8.34
CA LYS A 45 32.71 20.00 -7.27
C LYS A 45 32.25 20.65 -5.95
N PRO A 46 32.21 19.91 -4.83
CA PRO A 46 31.85 20.52 -3.56
C PRO A 46 33.02 21.39 -3.07
N GLN A 47 33.01 22.68 -3.40
CA GLN A 47 33.60 23.66 -2.51
C GLN A 47 32.70 23.70 -1.27
N ARG A 48 33.24 23.21 -0.15
CA ARG A 48 32.62 23.32 1.16
C ARG A 48 32.30 24.79 1.48
N PRO A 49 31.06 25.16 1.79
CA PRO A 49 30.80 26.13 2.83
C PRO A 49 30.77 25.35 4.14
N GLN A 50 31.70 25.62 5.05
CA GLN A 50 31.52 25.25 6.44
C GLN A 50 30.28 25.99 6.97
N GLY A 51 29.27 25.26 7.44
CA GLY A 51 28.09 25.88 8.05
C GLY A 51 26.86 24.97 8.14
N THR A 52 26.76 24.28 9.28
CA THR A 52 25.52 23.83 9.94
C THR A 52 24.58 22.88 9.20
N GLU A 53 24.73 21.60 9.57
CA GLU A 53 23.64 20.64 9.70
C GLU A 53 22.50 21.23 10.57
N ALA A 54 21.25 20.86 10.26
CA ALA A 54 20.00 21.27 10.94
C ALA A 54 19.43 22.67 10.61
N GLN A 55 18.76 22.81 9.47
CA GLN A 55 17.75 23.86 9.28
C GLN A 55 16.39 23.43 9.86
N GLU A 56 16.27 23.44 11.19
CA GLU A 56 14.97 23.57 11.87
C GLU A 56 14.86 24.89 12.64
N ASP A 57 15.98 25.55 12.95
CA ASP A 57 16.00 26.86 13.58
C ASP A 57 15.95 27.99 12.55
N ILE A 58 15.08 28.96 12.81
CA ILE A 58 14.96 30.18 12.02
C ILE A 58 16.30 30.92 12.13
N PRO A 59 17.06 31.11 11.03
CA PRO A 59 18.38 31.73 11.10
C PRO A 59 18.23 33.19 11.51
N VAL A 60 18.58 33.52 12.75
CA VAL A 60 18.54 34.90 13.26
C VAL A 60 19.87 35.59 12.93
N PRO A 61 19.90 36.59 12.02
CA PRO A 61 21.13 37.34 11.74
C PRO A 61 21.55 38.13 12.99
N ARG A 62 22.85 38.22 13.26
CA ARG A 62 23.36 39.07 14.36
C ARG A 62 23.03 40.53 14.06
N PHE A 63 21.96 41.05 14.66
CA PHE A 63 21.37 42.33 14.27
C PHE A 63 22.12 43.52 14.89
N ARG A 64 23.15 44.00 14.20
CA ARG A 64 23.85 45.25 14.53
C ARG A 64 23.55 46.34 13.49
N ARG A 65 23.54 47.61 13.93
CA ARG A 65 23.43 48.76 13.02
C ARG A 65 24.64 48.76 12.09
N ARG A 66 24.41 48.91 10.79
CA ARG A 66 25.49 48.91 9.78
C ARG A 66 26.20 50.27 9.77
N ARG A 67 27.44 50.32 9.27
CA ARG A 67 28.13 51.61 9.03
C ARG A 67 27.34 52.41 7.98
N GLY A 68 27.00 53.66 8.31
CA GLY A 68 26.22 54.56 7.44
C GLY A 68 24.70 54.37 7.50
N GLU A 69 24.18 53.46 8.33
CA GLU A 69 22.74 53.26 8.49
C GLU A 69 22.15 54.25 9.52
N SER A 70 21.05 54.90 9.15
CA SER A 70 20.28 55.71 10.09
C SER A 70 19.53 54.83 11.09
N GLU A 71 19.29 55.37 12.29
CA GLU A 71 18.58 54.63 13.34
C GLU A 71 17.20 54.12 12.90
N ARG A 72 16.43 54.98 12.21
CA ARG A 72 15.13 54.59 11.63
C ARG A 72 15.25 53.41 10.66
N SER A 73 16.26 53.41 9.78
CA SER A 73 16.45 52.31 8.82
C SER A 73 16.79 50.98 9.51
N TYR A 74 17.60 51.05 10.58
CA TYR A 74 17.93 49.89 11.41
C TYR A 74 16.69 49.31 12.10
N VAL A 75 15.86 50.16 12.71
CA VAL A 75 14.61 49.75 13.38
C VAL A 75 13.63 49.13 12.38
N CYS A 76 13.43 49.73 11.20
CA CYS A 76 12.57 49.15 10.17
C CYS A 76 13.07 47.77 9.69
N ARG A 77 14.39 47.58 9.56
CA ARG A 77 14.96 46.26 9.25
C ARG A 77 14.68 45.24 10.34
N LEU A 78 14.81 45.65 11.61
CA LEU A 78 14.56 44.80 12.77
C LEU A 78 13.09 44.36 12.80
N GLU A 79 12.17 45.31 12.65
CA GLU A 79 10.73 45.06 12.66
C GLU A 79 10.30 44.11 11.55
N ARG A 80 10.82 44.31 10.33
CA ARG A 80 10.55 43.43 9.19
C ARG A 80 11.02 41.99 9.45
N GLU A 81 12.20 41.82 10.03
CA GLU A 81 12.73 40.49 10.36
C GLU A 81 11.89 39.82 11.46
N VAL A 82 11.53 40.57 12.52
CA VAL A 82 10.67 40.07 13.59
C VAL A 82 9.31 39.60 13.04
N GLN A 83 8.69 40.40 12.15
CA GLN A 83 7.46 40.01 11.48
C GLN A 83 7.65 38.74 10.63
N HIS A 84 8.75 38.65 9.89
CA HIS A 84 9.07 37.49 9.05
C HIS A 84 9.23 36.21 9.88
N ILE A 85 10.05 36.28 10.95
CA ILE A 85 10.27 35.17 11.89
C ILE A 85 8.95 34.71 12.51
N LEU A 86 8.11 35.65 12.93
CA LEU A 86 6.78 35.33 13.50
C LEU A 86 5.90 34.58 12.49
N VAL A 87 5.90 35.00 11.22
CA VAL A 87 5.16 34.32 10.15
C VAL A 87 5.71 32.92 9.89
N LEU A 88 7.03 32.75 9.85
CA LEU A 88 7.66 31.44 9.70
C LEU A 88 7.31 30.50 10.86
N SER A 89 7.38 30.98 12.09
CA SER A 89 7.02 30.23 13.29
C SER A 89 5.56 29.79 13.28
N LYS A 90 4.63 30.71 12.99
CA LYS A 90 3.19 30.38 12.85
C LYS A 90 2.94 29.35 11.75
N ASN A 91 3.64 29.46 10.63
CA ASN A 91 3.51 28.51 9.53
C ASN A 91 4.08 27.12 9.86
N GLN A 92 5.16 27.02 10.64
CA GLN A 92 5.68 25.72 11.07
C GLN A 92 4.61 24.93 11.85
N LEU A 93 3.96 25.57 12.83
CA LEU A 93 2.91 24.94 13.63
C LEU A 93 1.73 24.47 12.74
N PHE A 94 1.28 25.32 11.82
CA PHE A 94 0.20 25.01 10.89
C PHE A 94 0.57 23.87 9.92
N ARG A 95 1.82 23.84 9.43
CA ARG A 95 2.34 22.75 8.59
C ARG A 95 2.31 21.40 9.32
N PHE A 96 2.71 21.36 10.60
CA PHE A 96 2.65 20.11 11.38
C PHE A 96 1.23 19.62 11.59
N GLN A 97 0.29 20.54 11.88
CA GLN A 97 -1.13 20.19 12.05
C GLN A 97 -1.74 19.68 10.73
N ASN A 98 -1.52 20.37 9.62
CA ASN A 98 -2.04 19.95 8.30
C ASN A 98 -1.45 18.60 7.87
N LYS A 99 -0.15 18.36 8.09
CA LYS A 99 0.48 17.07 7.78
C LYS A 99 -0.20 15.90 8.50
N ARG A 100 -0.77 16.11 9.69
CA ARG A 100 -1.55 15.08 10.41
C ARG A 100 -2.94 14.90 9.78
N LEU A 101 -3.62 15.99 9.43
CA LEU A 101 -4.94 15.95 8.79
C LEU A 101 -4.87 15.31 7.40
N ASP A 102 -3.84 15.64 6.61
CA ASP A 102 -3.64 15.10 5.27
C ASP A 102 -3.42 13.59 5.29
N LYS A 103 -2.68 13.07 6.29
CA LYS A 103 -2.52 11.62 6.49
C LYS A 103 -3.86 10.93 6.76
N VAL A 104 -4.76 11.57 7.50
CA VAL A 104 -6.09 11.02 7.79
C VAL A 104 -6.97 11.04 6.54
N ARG A 105 -6.96 12.16 5.80
CA ARG A 105 -7.69 12.29 4.52
C ARG A 105 -7.23 11.26 3.51
N LYS A 106 -5.92 11.13 3.31
CA LYS A 106 -5.31 10.15 2.40
C LYS A 106 -5.72 8.71 2.76
N LYS A 107 -5.66 8.34 4.05
CA LYS A 107 -6.13 7.01 4.50
C LYS A 107 -7.62 6.77 4.23
N LYS A 108 -8.45 7.81 4.26
CA LYS A 108 -9.89 7.71 3.95
C LYS A 108 -10.10 7.53 2.45
N GLU A 109 -9.35 8.24 1.62
CA GLU A 109 -9.35 8.10 0.17
C GLU A 109 -8.86 6.72 -0.26
N GLU A 110 -7.71 6.25 0.25
CA GLU A 110 -7.18 4.90 -0.01
C GLU A 110 -8.19 3.80 0.35
N LYS A 111 -8.94 3.96 1.46
CA LYS A 111 -10.00 3.01 1.83
C LYS A 111 -11.18 3.03 0.85
N LYS A 112 -11.56 4.20 0.34
CA LYS A 112 -12.62 4.33 -0.66
C LYS A 112 -12.19 3.71 -1.98
N GLU A 113 -10.96 3.96 -2.41
CA GLU A 113 -10.38 3.36 -3.61
C GLU A 113 -10.34 1.84 -3.50
N ALA A 114 -9.90 1.29 -2.36
CA ALA A 114 -9.87 -0.16 -2.14
C ALA A 114 -11.28 -0.80 -2.15
N LEU A 115 -12.31 -0.09 -1.69
CA LEU A 115 -13.70 -0.57 -1.77
C LEU A 115 -14.22 -0.54 -3.21
N LEU A 116 -13.92 0.53 -3.96
CA LEU A 116 -14.28 0.65 -5.37
C LEU A 116 -13.59 -0.44 -6.19
N GLU A 117 -12.29 -0.65 -5.97
CA GLU A 117 -11.51 -1.71 -6.62
C GLU A 117 -12.14 -3.08 -6.36
N LYS A 118 -12.42 -3.41 -5.09
CA LYS A 118 -13.11 -4.66 -4.74
C LYS A 118 -14.47 -4.81 -5.41
N SER A 119 -15.20 -3.73 -5.62
CA SER A 119 -16.50 -3.78 -6.31
C SER A 119 -16.33 -3.99 -7.81
N LEU A 120 -15.29 -3.41 -8.43
CA LEU A 120 -15.01 -3.57 -9.86
C LEU A 120 -14.50 -4.98 -10.21
N PHE A 121 -13.80 -5.62 -9.28
CA PHE A 121 -13.30 -7.00 -9.45
C PHE A 121 -14.26 -8.08 -8.90
N GLN A 122 -15.41 -7.69 -8.36
CA GLN A 122 -16.48 -8.63 -8.04
C GLN A 122 -17.41 -8.74 -9.23
N ASP A 123 -17.50 -9.93 -9.81
CA ASP A 123 -18.52 -10.30 -10.79
C ASP A 123 -19.58 -11.12 -10.05
N PRO A 124 -20.65 -10.50 -9.51
CA PRO A 124 -21.69 -11.20 -8.78
C PRO A 124 -22.53 -12.03 -9.76
N VAL A 125 -22.16 -13.30 -9.92
CA VAL A 125 -22.94 -14.28 -10.68
C VAL A 125 -24.06 -14.84 -9.80
N ALA A 126 -25.29 -14.85 -10.29
CA ALA A 126 -26.42 -15.39 -9.55
C ALA A 126 -26.29 -16.91 -9.38
N PHE A 127 -26.61 -17.43 -8.19
CA PHE A 127 -26.58 -18.88 -7.94
C PHE A 127 -27.65 -19.58 -8.80
N GLY A 128 -27.21 -20.41 -9.73
CA GLY A 128 -28.05 -21.01 -10.78
C GLY A 128 -27.63 -20.65 -12.20
N GLU A 129 -26.88 -19.55 -12.37
CA GLU A 129 -26.13 -19.22 -13.59
C GLU A 129 -24.78 -19.95 -13.56
N VAL A 130 -24.84 -21.27 -13.40
CA VAL A 130 -23.67 -22.12 -13.60
C VAL A 130 -23.63 -22.39 -15.10
N VAL A 131 -22.66 -21.81 -15.81
CA VAL A 131 -22.23 -22.36 -17.10
C VAL A 131 -21.61 -23.73 -16.78
N THR A 132 -22.46 -24.75 -16.73
CA THR A 132 -22.08 -26.16 -16.49
C THR A 132 -21.43 -26.77 -17.72
N GLU A 133 -21.41 -26.08 -18.85
CA GLU A 133 -20.66 -26.55 -19.99
C GLU A 133 -19.17 -26.27 -19.77
N PRO A 134 -18.33 -27.31 -19.65
CA PRO A 134 -16.90 -27.08 -19.73
C PRO A 134 -16.62 -26.36 -21.06
N PRO A 135 -15.68 -25.40 -21.10
CA PRO A 135 -15.30 -24.77 -22.36
C PRO A 135 -14.91 -25.87 -23.34
N THR A 136 -15.77 -26.10 -24.32
CA THR A 136 -15.47 -27.00 -25.41
C THR A 136 -14.43 -26.29 -26.25
N ILE A 137 -13.19 -26.76 -26.14
CA ILE A 137 -12.16 -26.43 -27.12
C ILE A 137 -12.71 -26.89 -28.49
N THR A 138 -13.30 -25.95 -29.23
CA THR A 138 -13.84 -26.22 -30.58
C THR A 138 -12.71 -26.35 -31.60
N SER A 139 -11.50 -25.94 -31.26
CA SER A 139 -10.30 -26.18 -32.05
C SER A 139 -9.72 -27.56 -31.73
N ARG A 140 -10.07 -28.56 -32.56
CA ARG A 140 -9.29 -29.80 -32.58
C ARG A 140 -7.82 -29.43 -32.84
N PRO A 141 -6.85 -29.76 -31.97
CA PRO A 141 -5.46 -29.71 -32.38
C PRO A 141 -5.35 -30.63 -33.59
N ARG A 142 -4.78 -30.11 -34.68
CA ARG A 142 -4.57 -30.86 -35.92
C ARG A 142 -3.75 -32.09 -35.55
N SER A 143 -4.42 -33.24 -35.45
CA SER A 143 -3.82 -34.52 -35.12
C SER A 143 -2.63 -34.74 -36.05
N GLY A 144 -1.41 -34.67 -35.50
CA GLY A 144 -0.37 -35.60 -35.91
C GLY A 144 -0.90 -37.02 -35.62
N GLY A 145 -0.59 -37.98 -36.48
CA GLY A 145 -1.11 -39.35 -36.41
C GLY A 145 -0.78 -40.10 -35.11
N PRO A 146 -1.07 -41.40 -35.02
CA PRO A 146 -0.88 -42.18 -33.79
C PRO A 146 0.59 -42.12 -33.36
N ALA A 147 0.88 -41.30 -32.35
CA ALA A 147 2.16 -41.31 -31.69
C ALA A 147 2.30 -42.64 -30.97
N GLU A 148 3.16 -43.50 -31.53
CA GLU A 148 3.83 -44.57 -30.80
C GLU A 148 4.19 -44.04 -29.42
N LYS A 149 3.75 -44.73 -28.35
CA LYS A 149 3.92 -44.27 -26.96
C LYS A 149 5.42 -44.17 -26.62
N ALA A 150 6.04 -43.06 -26.97
CA ALA A 150 7.38 -42.68 -26.57
C ALA A 150 7.36 -42.42 -25.06
N GLY A 151 7.68 -43.47 -24.29
CA GLY A 151 7.60 -43.42 -22.83
C GLY A 151 7.54 -44.78 -22.14
N ARG A 152 7.35 -45.89 -22.87
CA ARG A 152 7.45 -47.25 -22.31
C ARG A 152 8.88 -47.78 -22.19
N LYS A 153 9.89 -46.92 -22.06
CA LYS A 153 11.24 -47.34 -21.68
C LYS A 153 11.37 -47.14 -20.18
N ARG A 154 11.55 -48.23 -19.42
CA ARG A 154 11.95 -48.13 -18.01
C ARG A 154 13.27 -47.38 -17.98
N LEU A 155 13.29 -46.19 -17.38
CA LEU A 155 14.50 -45.38 -17.31
C LEU A 155 15.57 -46.20 -16.56
N LEU A 156 16.76 -46.33 -17.15
CA LEU A 156 17.89 -47.09 -16.62
C LEU A 156 18.33 -46.64 -15.21
N LEU A 157 17.88 -45.47 -14.78
CA LEU A 157 18.21 -44.83 -13.51
C LEU A 157 17.25 -45.20 -12.38
N THR A 158 16.01 -45.59 -12.69
CA THR A 158 15.01 -45.97 -11.67
C THR A 158 15.44 -47.14 -10.77
N PRO A 159 16.23 -48.13 -11.22
CA PRO A 159 16.74 -49.20 -10.36
C PRO A 159 17.88 -48.77 -9.42
N ARG A 160 18.58 -47.65 -9.71
CA ARG A 160 19.73 -47.20 -8.89
C ARG A 160 19.33 -46.25 -7.77
N LEU A 161 18.18 -45.59 -7.91
CA LEU A 161 17.62 -44.68 -6.92
C LEU A 161 16.62 -45.44 -6.03
N GLY A 162 17.12 -46.45 -5.31
CA GLY A 162 16.33 -47.35 -4.45
C GLY A 162 15.12 -46.69 -3.79
N GLN A 163 13.99 -47.40 -3.83
CA GLN A 163 12.72 -46.98 -3.26
C GLN A 163 12.89 -46.42 -1.84
N SER A 164 12.60 -45.14 -1.65
CA SER A 164 12.43 -44.57 -0.31
C SER A 164 11.37 -43.46 -0.31
N ARG A 165 10.21 -43.86 0.25
CA ARG A 165 9.32 -43.10 1.14
C ARG A 165 8.65 -41.81 0.63
N ALA A 166 7.31 -41.88 0.57
CA ALA A 166 6.32 -40.79 0.60
C ALA A 166 6.48 -39.66 -0.43
N ALA A 167 5.35 -39.25 -1.01
CA ALA A 167 5.30 -38.15 -1.98
C ALA A 167 6.03 -36.90 -1.42
N PRO A 168 6.93 -36.27 -2.20
CA PRO A 168 7.58 -35.05 -1.76
C PRO A 168 6.51 -33.97 -1.60
N THR A 169 6.23 -33.60 -0.35
CA THR A 169 5.62 -32.32 -0.04
C THR A 169 6.47 -31.26 -0.73
N VAL A 170 5.86 -30.49 -1.63
CA VAL A 170 6.52 -29.37 -2.31
C VAL A 170 7.35 -28.57 -1.29
N PRO A 171 8.66 -28.37 -1.51
CA PRO A 171 9.50 -27.67 -0.55
C PRO A 171 8.98 -26.24 -0.41
N VAL A 172 8.39 -25.95 0.75
CA VAL A 172 7.88 -24.62 1.09
C VAL A 172 9.08 -23.67 1.14
N SER A 173 9.00 -22.54 0.42
CA SER A 173 10.09 -21.55 0.43
C SER A 173 10.40 -21.09 1.86
N LEU A 174 11.68 -20.84 2.18
CA LEU A 174 12.09 -20.36 3.51
C LEU A 174 11.33 -19.09 3.94
N ALA A 175 10.98 -18.24 2.98
CA ALA A 175 10.14 -17.06 3.22
C ALA A 175 8.74 -17.45 3.72
N ARG A 176 8.10 -18.42 3.08
CA ARG A 176 6.79 -18.92 3.50
C ARG A 176 6.86 -19.64 4.84
N GLN A 177 7.95 -20.36 5.12
CA GLN A 177 8.16 -21.00 6.43
C GLN A 177 8.24 -19.96 7.56
N ARG A 178 8.94 -18.84 7.36
CA ARG A 178 9.03 -17.76 8.35
C ARG A 178 7.67 -17.13 8.67
N ILE A 179 6.87 -16.84 7.64
CA ILE A 179 5.53 -16.29 7.81
C ILE A 179 4.64 -17.24 8.63
N VAL A 180 4.62 -18.52 8.25
CA VAL A 180 3.81 -19.54 8.96
C VAL A 180 4.28 -19.72 10.42
N GLN A 181 5.59 -19.67 10.68
CA GLN A 181 6.12 -19.77 12.04
C GLN A 181 5.76 -18.56 12.91
N GLU A 182 5.81 -17.35 12.35
CA GLU A 182 5.41 -16.13 13.06
C GLU A 182 3.91 -16.13 13.37
N GLU A 183 3.07 -16.49 12.40
CA GLU A 183 1.63 -16.65 12.62
C GLU A 183 1.34 -17.69 13.72
N ARG A 184 2.04 -18.82 13.69
CA ARG A 184 1.92 -19.87 14.71
C ARG A 184 2.29 -19.34 16.10
N ALA A 185 3.36 -18.55 16.21
CA ALA A 185 3.77 -17.94 17.48
C ALA A 185 2.71 -16.97 18.01
N ARG A 186 2.13 -16.12 17.16
CA ARG A 186 1.06 -15.17 17.53
C ARG A 186 -0.20 -15.89 18.01
N VAL A 187 -0.64 -16.94 17.30
CA VAL A 187 -1.81 -17.74 17.68
C VAL A 187 -1.59 -18.42 19.03
N ILE A 188 -0.41 -18.99 19.26
CA ILE A 188 -0.07 -19.63 20.55
C ILE A 188 -0.09 -18.61 21.69
N GLN A 189 0.46 -17.41 21.49
CA GLN A 189 0.42 -16.35 22.50
C GLN A 189 -1.01 -15.91 22.82
N ALA A 190 -1.81 -15.62 21.79
CA ALA A 190 -3.22 -15.24 21.94
C ALA A 190 -4.02 -16.34 22.66
N TYR A 191 -3.81 -17.61 22.30
CA TYR A 191 -4.45 -18.73 22.98
C TYR A 191 -4.07 -18.80 24.46
N ARG A 192 -2.79 -18.62 24.80
CA ARG A 192 -2.33 -18.57 26.20
C ARG A 192 -2.97 -17.41 26.96
N ASP A 193 -3.10 -16.24 26.36
CA ASP A 193 -3.75 -15.08 26.96
C ASP A 193 -5.23 -15.33 27.24
N ILE A 194 -5.94 -15.89 26.26
CA ILE A 194 -7.35 -16.26 26.40
C ILE A 194 -7.53 -17.26 27.54
N GLN A 195 -6.66 -18.28 27.62
CA GLN A 195 -6.73 -19.28 28.69
C GLN A 195 -6.44 -18.66 30.07
N ARG A 196 -5.43 -17.78 30.19
CA ARG A 196 -5.15 -17.05 31.44
C ARG A 196 -6.36 -16.24 31.90
N ARG A 197 -7.00 -15.50 30.99
CA ARG A 197 -8.20 -14.71 31.30
C ARG A 197 -9.37 -15.59 31.73
N LYS A 198 -9.60 -16.71 31.04
CA LYS A 198 -10.65 -17.68 31.40
C LYS A 198 -10.42 -18.29 32.78
N GLN A 199 -9.17 -18.56 33.14
CA GLN A 199 -8.81 -19.04 34.47
C GLN A 199 -9.02 -17.96 35.56
N GLN A 200 -8.56 -16.73 35.31
CA GLN A 200 -8.78 -15.60 36.22
C GLN A 200 -10.27 -15.34 36.46
N GLN A 201 -11.11 -15.44 35.43
CA GLN A 201 -12.57 -15.33 35.58
C GLN A 201 -13.14 -16.45 36.45
N ARG A 202 -12.67 -17.69 36.29
CA ARG A 202 -13.07 -18.82 37.14
C ARG A 202 -12.64 -18.62 38.60
N ASP A 203 -11.42 -18.15 38.82
CA ASP A 203 -10.90 -17.90 40.16
C ASP A 203 -11.59 -16.69 40.83
N ALA A 204 -11.90 -15.65 40.07
CA ALA A 204 -12.70 -14.52 40.53
C ALA A 204 -14.13 -14.95 40.91
N ALA A 205 -14.78 -15.75 40.06
CA ALA A 205 -16.09 -16.32 40.36
C ALA A 205 -16.05 -17.19 41.63
N ARG A 206 -15.00 -18.01 41.80
CA ARG A 206 -14.80 -18.81 43.03
C ARG A 206 -14.56 -17.94 44.27
N ARG A 207 -13.81 -16.84 44.15
CA ARG A 207 -13.58 -15.89 45.25
C ARG A 207 -14.83 -15.09 45.61
N SER A 208 -15.69 -14.76 44.65
CA SER A 208 -16.96 -14.09 44.92
C SER A 208 -18.00 -14.99 45.59
N THR A 209 -17.91 -16.31 45.42
CA THR A 209 -18.80 -17.28 46.07
C THR A 209 -18.29 -17.76 47.43
N GLN A 210 -17.16 -17.24 47.93
CA GLN A 210 -16.73 -17.48 49.31
C GLN A 210 -17.50 -16.53 50.23
N PRO A 211 -18.43 -17.00 51.09
CA PRO A 211 -19.09 -16.13 52.05
C PRO A 211 -18.04 -15.62 53.03
N SER A 212 -17.97 -14.30 53.19
CA SER A 212 -17.16 -13.63 54.20
C SER A 212 -17.66 -14.06 55.58
N SER A 213 -17.07 -15.10 56.18
CA SER A 213 -17.23 -15.43 57.59
C SER A 213 -16.54 -14.37 58.45
N ARG A 214 -17.14 -13.16 58.48
CA ARG A 214 -16.95 -12.24 59.59
C ARG A 214 -17.78 -12.78 60.74
N VAL A 215 -17.10 -13.41 61.69
CA VAL A 215 -17.63 -13.68 63.01
C VAL A 215 -17.88 -12.31 63.67
N PRO A 216 -19.13 -11.91 63.99
CA PRO A 216 -19.36 -10.84 64.92
C PRO A 216 -19.17 -11.39 66.35
N GLY A 217 -18.54 -10.60 67.21
CA GLY A 217 -18.27 -10.94 68.61
C GLY A 217 -19.51 -11.04 69.48
#